data_AF-A0A968LXA2-F1
#
_entry.id   AF-A0A968LXA2-F1
#
_cell.length_a   1.000
_cell.length_b   1.000
_cell.length_c   1.000
_cell.angle_alpha   90.00
_cell.angle_beta   90.00
_cell.angle_gamma   90.00
#
_symmetry.space_group_name_H-M   'P 1'
#
loop_
_entity.id
_entity.type
_entity.pdbx_description
1 polymer ?
#
loop_
_entity_poly.entity_id
_entity_poly.type
_entity_poly.pdbx_seq_one_letter_code
_entity_poly.pdbx_strand_id
1 'polypeptide(L)'
;MTNLKKIFLGATAIAFILWGIKAIASDPNFLSPRKEFLSHTPPSIHSCLVDAKAGGKLWAQAKQGERFYYLVGVARSKDQYFETIIRLDSNGCLILIPQGESGFYPLSNYVDKTIARNLAIGRVREFMKLLGGREALQRYYEDQAADSSLETYITTDDAWALQREGVKIPNSKNVFIVGAEGVPLERQLQ
;
A
#
# COMPACT_ATOMS: atom_id res chain seq x y z
N MET A 1 43.31 26.81 -34.79
CA MET A 1 43.00 26.98 -33.35
C MET A 1 41.50 26.84 -33.19
N THR A 2 41.03 25.63 -32.92
CA THR A 2 39.61 25.23 -33.03
C THR A 2 39.15 24.80 -31.64
N ASN A 3 38.25 25.57 -31.04
CA ASN A 3 37.74 25.33 -29.69
C ASN A 3 36.68 24.22 -29.71
N LEU A 4 37.06 23.03 -29.28
CA LEU A 4 36.19 21.88 -29.06
C LEU A 4 35.56 22.00 -27.66
N LYS A 5 34.37 22.62 -27.55
CA LYS A 5 33.58 22.55 -26.31
C LYS A 5 32.94 21.16 -26.22
N LYS A 6 33.51 20.33 -25.35
CA LYS A 6 32.90 19.12 -24.80
C LYS A 6 31.62 19.53 -24.05
N ILE A 7 30.44 19.17 -24.56
CA ILE A 7 29.22 19.17 -23.77
C ILE A 7 29.13 17.79 -23.13
N PHE A 8 29.26 17.81 -21.82
CA PHE A 8 29.24 16.66 -20.93
C PHE A 8 27.84 16.05 -20.86
N LEU A 9 27.83 14.74 -20.60
CA LEU A 9 26.69 13.88 -20.36
C LEU A 9 25.57 14.51 -19.55
N GLY A 10 24.35 14.27 -20.00
CA GLY A 10 23.14 14.29 -19.17
C GLY A 10 22.19 13.21 -19.67
N ALA A 11 22.59 11.96 -19.53
CA ALA A 11 21.72 10.82 -19.80
C ALA A 11 20.51 10.85 -18.84
N THR A 12 19.33 10.80 -19.44
CA THR A 12 18.07 10.28 -18.91
C THR A 12 18.16 9.48 -17.59
N ALA A 13 17.41 9.92 -16.58
CA ALA A 13 16.78 9.01 -15.62
C ALA A 13 15.51 9.66 -15.03
N ILE A 14 14.41 9.39 -15.70
CA ILE A 14 13.04 9.51 -15.20
C ILE A 14 12.93 8.59 -13.96
N ALA A 15 12.83 9.15 -12.75
CA ALA A 15 12.57 8.37 -11.54
C ALA A 15 12.03 9.25 -10.39
N PHE A 16 10.93 9.97 -10.61
CA PHE A 16 10.31 10.80 -9.55
C PHE A 16 8.79 10.72 -9.56
N ILE A 17 8.23 9.51 -9.46
CA ILE A 17 6.82 9.28 -9.11
C ILE A 17 6.82 7.92 -8.40
N LEU A 18 6.43 7.82 -7.11
CA LEU A 18 6.00 6.59 -6.38
C LEU A 18 6.27 6.55 -4.84
N TRP A 19 6.48 7.67 -4.13
CA TRP A 19 7.14 7.59 -2.80
C TRP A 19 6.27 7.58 -1.53
N GLY A 20 5.00 8.00 -1.53
CA GLY A 20 4.23 8.12 -0.27
C GLY A 20 4.11 6.81 0.53
N ILE A 21 3.63 5.74 -0.10
CA ILE A 21 3.45 4.42 0.56
C ILE A 21 4.74 3.58 0.48
N LYS A 22 5.57 3.75 -0.57
CA LYS A 22 6.84 3.03 -0.67
C LYS A 22 7.85 3.48 0.38
N ALA A 23 7.92 4.76 0.76
CA ALA A 23 8.91 5.24 1.74
C ALA A 23 8.74 4.58 3.10
N ILE A 24 7.49 4.36 3.54
CA ILE A 24 7.20 3.66 4.79
C ILE A 24 7.43 2.14 4.61
N ALA A 25 7.03 1.56 3.49
CA ALA A 25 7.28 0.14 3.21
C ALA A 25 8.75 -0.22 2.92
N SER A 26 9.59 0.77 2.61
CA SER A 26 11.05 0.64 2.46
C SER A 26 11.82 0.92 3.74
N ASP A 27 11.15 1.36 4.82
CA ASP A 27 11.79 1.39 6.13
C ASP A 27 11.99 -0.08 6.58
N PRO A 28 13.25 -0.55 6.73
CA PRO A 28 13.53 -1.92 7.14
C PRO A 28 12.97 -2.26 8.53
N ASN A 29 12.56 -1.28 9.33
CA ASN A 29 11.87 -1.49 10.62
C ASN A 29 10.35 -1.72 10.45
N PHE A 30 9.80 -1.48 9.26
CA PHE A 30 8.36 -1.56 9.01
C PHE A 30 7.89 -2.99 8.72
N LEU A 31 8.80 -3.83 8.25
CA LEU A 31 8.56 -5.24 7.93
C LEU A 31 9.26 -6.12 8.94
N SER A 32 8.53 -7.09 9.49
CA SER A 32 9.13 -8.08 10.36
C SER A 32 9.94 -9.07 9.50
N PRO A 33 11.15 -9.48 9.94
CA PRO A 33 11.89 -10.57 9.31
C PRO A 33 11.00 -11.82 9.17
N ARG A 34 11.23 -12.63 8.12
CA ARG A 34 10.36 -13.78 7.79
C ARG A 34 9.96 -14.64 8.99
N LYS A 35 10.89 -14.97 9.89
CA LYS A 35 10.60 -15.80 11.07
C LYS A 35 9.56 -15.16 11.99
N GLU A 36 9.68 -13.87 12.26
CA GLU A 36 8.77 -13.11 13.11
C GLU A 36 7.45 -12.82 12.39
N PHE A 37 7.49 -12.54 11.10
CA PHE A 37 6.29 -12.40 10.29
C PHE A 37 5.44 -13.69 10.31
N LEU A 38 6.07 -14.85 10.14
CA LEU A 38 5.39 -16.15 10.18
C LEU A 38 4.84 -16.50 11.57
N SER A 39 5.44 -16.03 12.67
CA SER A 39 4.90 -16.25 14.02
C SER A 39 3.64 -15.43 14.32
N HIS A 40 3.41 -14.35 13.58
CA HIS A 40 2.23 -13.49 13.72
C HIS A 40 1.17 -13.72 12.63
N THR A 41 1.37 -14.70 11.76
CA THR A 41 0.39 -15.06 10.72
C THR A 41 -0.17 -16.46 10.98
N PRO A 42 -1.46 -16.70 10.66
CA PRO A 42 -2.05 -18.03 10.80
C PRO A 42 -1.28 -19.08 9.99
N PRO A 43 -0.96 -20.26 10.57
CA PRO A 43 -0.27 -21.33 9.85
C PRO A 43 -0.97 -21.77 8.56
N SER A 44 -2.30 -21.65 8.52
CA SER A 44 -3.14 -22.00 7.38
C SER A 44 -2.86 -21.19 6.11
N ILE A 45 -2.22 -20.02 6.20
CA ILE A 45 -1.87 -19.20 5.03
C ILE A 45 -0.38 -19.26 4.67
N HIS A 46 0.44 -20.00 5.42
CA HIS A 46 1.90 -20.05 5.20
C HIS A 46 2.26 -20.59 3.80
N SER A 47 1.43 -21.49 3.24
CA SER A 47 1.61 -22.02 1.88
C SER A 47 1.41 -20.95 0.79
N CYS A 48 0.65 -19.89 1.05
CA CYS A 48 0.54 -18.73 0.14
C CYS A 48 1.67 -17.72 0.31
N LEU A 49 2.51 -17.85 1.34
CA LEU A 49 3.57 -16.89 1.66
C LEU A 49 4.97 -17.37 1.20
N VAL A 50 5.00 -18.23 0.17
CA VAL A 50 6.25 -18.73 -0.42
C VAL A 50 7.16 -17.60 -0.92
N ASP A 51 6.56 -16.50 -1.38
CA ASP A 51 7.27 -15.34 -1.90
C ASP A 51 7.75 -14.35 -0.82
N ALA A 52 7.31 -14.50 0.43
CA ALA A 52 7.70 -13.63 1.55
C ALA A 52 9.12 -13.94 2.07
N LYS A 53 10.10 -14.09 1.17
CA LYS A 53 11.44 -14.61 1.50
C LYS A 53 12.19 -13.71 2.48
N ALA A 54 12.05 -12.40 2.34
CA ALA A 54 12.70 -11.43 3.22
C ALA A 54 11.88 -11.12 4.49
N GLY A 55 10.55 -11.22 4.40
CA GLY A 55 9.67 -10.87 5.51
C GLY A 55 8.30 -10.42 5.05
N GLY A 56 7.58 -9.78 5.97
CA GLY A 56 6.27 -9.25 5.67
C GLY A 56 5.57 -8.64 6.88
N LYS A 57 4.31 -8.30 6.68
CA LYS A 57 3.42 -7.77 7.70
C LYS A 57 1.98 -8.18 7.43
N LEU A 58 1.26 -8.58 8.47
CA LEU A 58 -0.18 -8.74 8.39
C LEU A 58 -0.82 -7.38 8.66
N TRP A 59 -1.47 -6.81 7.65
CA TRP A 59 -2.15 -5.51 7.74
C TRP A 59 -3.53 -5.62 8.34
N ALA A 60 -4.29 -6.61 7.89
CA ALA A 60 -5.68 -6.76 8.28
C ALA A 60 -6.17 -8.19 8.04
N GLN A 61 -7.26 -8.52 8.72
CA GLN A 61 -8.05 -9.72 8.46
C GLN A 61 -9.53 -9.38 8.41
N ALA A 62 -10.28 -10.08 7.56
CA ALA A 62 -11.73 -9.98 7.46
C ALA A 62 -12.34 -11.36 7.19
N LYS A 63 -13.63 -11.54 7.53
CA LYS A 63 -14.37 -12.79 7.34
C LYS A 63 -15.70 -12.53 6.63
N GLN A 64 -16.09 -13.41 5.72
CA GLN A 64 -17.41 -13.43 5.08
C GLN A 64 -17.88 -14.88 4.90
N GLY A 65 -18.91 -15.28 5.65
CA GLY A 65 -19.30 -16.69 5.73
C GLY A 65 -18.12 -17.55 6.20
N GLU A 66 -17.84 -18.64 5.49
CA GLU A 66 -16.70 -19.54 5.77
C GLU A 66 -15.35 -19.06 5.19
N ARG A 67 -15.32 -17.90 4.54
CA ARG A 67 -14.11 -17.37 3.91
C ARG A 67 -13.40 -16.37 4.81
N PHE A 68 -12.10 -16.53 4.95
CA PHE A 68 -11.21 -15.56 5.58
C PHE A 68 -10.38 -14.84 4.52
N TYR A 69 -10.13 -13.56 4.76
CA TYR A 69 -9.35 -12.69 3.89
C TYR A 69 -8.26 -12.03 4.73
N TYR A 70 -7.03 -12.06 4.25
CA TYR A 70 -5.87 -11.46 4.91
C TYR A 70 -5.21 -10.48 3.96
N LEU A 71 -5.06 -9.23 4.37
CA LEU A 71 -4.23 -8.26 3.66
C LEU A 71 -2.82 -8.33 4.23
N VAL A 72 -1.85 -8.62 3.38
CA VAL A 72 -0.48 -8.91 3.78
C VAL A 72 0.49 -8.11 2.94
N GLY A 73 1.41 -7.41 3.59
CA GLY A 73 2.61 -6.86 2.96
C GLY A 73 3.68 -7.95 2.85
N VAL A 74 4.21 -8.18 1.65
CA VAL A 74 5.15 -9.26 1.36
C VAL A 74 6.46 -8.66 0.85
N ALA A 75 7.57 -8.99 1.51
CA ALA A 75 8.90 -8.66 1.06
C ALA A 75 9.56 -9.88 0.37
N ARG A 76 9.80 -9.75 -0.94
CA ARG A 76 10.59 -10.74 -1.69
C ARG A 76 12.08 -10.56 -1.47
N SER A 77 12.53 -9.31 -1.43
CA SER A 77 13.88 -8.88 -1.13
C SER A 77 13.82 -7.60 -0.28
N LYS A 78 14.96 -7.03 0.08
CA LYS A 78 15.00 -5.75 0.83
C LYS A 78 14.35 -4.60 0.08
N ASP A 79 14.35 -4.66 -1.25
CA ASP A 79 13.90 -3.57 -2.13
C ASP A 79 12.58 -3.91 -2.86
N GLN A 80 12.05 -5.11 -2.67
CA GLN A 80 10.82 -5.57 -3.33
C GLN A 80 9.74 -5.87 -2.30
N TYR A 81 8.88 -4.88 -2.12
CA TYR A 81 7.67 -4.95 -1.32
C TYR A 81 6.43 -4.84 -2.21
N PHE A 82 5.42 -5.64 -1.91
CA PHE A 82 4.07 -5.48 -2.45
C PHE A 82 3.02 -5.91 -1.43
N GLU A 83 1.81 -5.38 -1.55
CA GLU A 83 0.66 -5.85 -0.77
C GLU A 83 -0.11 -6.90 -1.57
N THR A 84 -0.63 -7.90 -0.87
CA THR A 84 -1.53 -8.88 -1.48
C THR A 84 -2.67 -9.26 -0.54
N ILE A 85 -3.80 -9.65 -1.13
CA ILE A 85 -4.91 -10.27 -0.39
C ILE A 85 -4.80 -11.78 -0.55
N ILE A 86 -4.83 -12.49 0.57
CA ILE A 86 -4.95 -13.95 0.63
C ILE A 86 -6.35 -14.31 1.07
N ARG A 87 -7.04 -15.14 0.29
CA ARG A 87 -8.29 -15.79 0.67
C ARG A 87 -8.00 -17.19 1.18
N LEU A 88 -8.60 -17.56 2.30
CA LEU A 88 -8.57 -18.89 2.87
C LEU A 88 -10.00 -19.41 3.00
N ASP A 89 -10.26 -20.58 2.42
CA ASP A 89 -11.53 -21.30 2.54
C ASP A 89 -11.29 -22.82 2.53
N SER A 90 -12.35 -23.64 2.45
CA SER A 90 -12.25 -25.10 2.45
C SER A 90 -11.45 -25.65 1.26
N ASN A 91 -11.31 -24.90 0.17
CA ASN A 91 -10.53 -25.27 -1.01
C ASN A 91 -9.05 -24.89 -0.86
N GLY A 92 -8.66 -24.32 0.29
CA GLY A 92 -7.30 -23.93 0.61
C GLY A 92 -7.08 -22.43 0.50
N CYS A 93 -5.84 -22.08 0.16
CA CYS A 93 -5.33 -20.72 0.21
C CYS A 93 -5.11 -20.19 -1.21
N LEU A 94 -5.63 -18.99 -1.52
CA LEU A 94 -5.55 -18.34 -2.83
C LEU A 94 -5.07 -16.89 -2.69
N ILE A 95 -4.10 -16.49 -3.51
CA ILE A 95 -3.62 -15.10 -3.62
C ILE A 95 -4.48 -14.36 -4.65
N LEU A 96 -5.09 -13.24 -4.27
CA LEU A 96 -6.06 -12.49 -5.08
C LEU A 96 -5.52 -11.23 -5.75
N ILE A 97 -4.49 -10.58 -5.17
CA ILE A 97 -3.89 -9.38 -5.77
C ILE A 97 -2.58 -9.78 -6.47
N PRO A 98 -2.47 -9.55 -7.80
CA PRO A 98 -1.24 -9.78 -8.55
C PRO A 98 -0.16 -8.74 -8.21
N GLN A 99 1.09 -9.16 -8.31
CA GLN A 99 2.25 -8.40 -7.85
C GLN A 99 2.57 -7.19 -8.73
N GLY A 100 2.98 -6.09 -8.10
CA GLY A 100 3.55 -4.92 -8.77
C GLY A 100 2.58 -3.77 -9.07
N GLU A 101 1.27 -4.01 -8.94
CA GLU A 101 0.23 -3.05 -9.33
C GLU A 101 -0.65 -2.56 -8.17
N SER A 102 -0.59 -3.21 -7.01
CA SER A 102 -1.55 -3.01 -5.90
C SER A 102 -1.57 -1.62 -5.25
N GLY A 103 -0.54 -0.81 -5.44
CA GLY A 103 -0.40 0.48 -4.75
C GLY A 103 -1.43 1.53 -5.16
N PHE A 104 -2.06 1.36 -6.32
CA PHE A 104 -2.99 2.35 -6.89
C PHE A 104 -4.40 1.83 -7.14
N TYR A 105 -4.65 0.54 -6.95
CA TYR A 105 -5.97 -0.04 -7.16
C TYR A 105 -6.69 -0.24 -5.82
N PRO A 106 -7.97 0.16 -5.72
CA PRO A 106 -8.80 -0.15 -4.56
C PRO A 106 -8.85 -1.67 -4.29
N LEU A 107 -8.90 -2.06 -3.02
CA LEU A 107 -9.06 -3.46 -2.63
C LEU A 107 -10.36 -4.06 -3.18
N SER A 108 -11.38 -3.22 -3.36
CA SER A 108 -12.69 -3.55 -3.92
C SER A 108 -12.64 -3.99 -5.39
N ASN A 109 -11.51 -3.85 -6.08
CA ASN A 109 -11.30 -4.48 -7.38
C ASN A 109 -11.13 -6.01 -7.29
N TYR A 110 -10.73 -6.52 -6.12
CA TYR A 110 -10.32 -7.92 -5.95
C TYR A 110 -11.22 -8.71 -5.00
N VAL A 111 -11.96 -8.02 -4.13
CA VAL A 111 -12.87 -8.61 -3.15
C VAL A 111 -14.14 -7.78 -3.03
N ASP A 112 -15.18 -8.38 -2.47
CA ASP A 112 -16.43 -7.68 -2.15
C ASP A 112 -16.20 -6.38 -1.39
N LYS A 113 -16.97 -5.33 -1.72
CA LYS A 113 -16.80 -3.98 -1.15
C LYS A 113 -16.79 -3.95 0.37
N THR A 114 -17.62 -4.77 1.01
CA THR A 114 -17.66 -4.89 2.47
C THR A 114 -16.35 -5.46 3.03
N ILE A 115 -15.77 -6.46 2.35
CA ILE A 115 -14.48 -7.04 2.73
C ILE A 115 -13.34 -6.06 2.48
N ALA A 116 -13.32 -5.40 1.31
CA ALA A 116 -12.36 -4.36 0.98
C ALA A 116 -12.30 -3.27 2.06
N ARG A 117 -13.46 -2.76 2.47
CA ARG A 117 -13.58 -1.75 3.54
C ARG A 117 -13.09 -2.23 4.90
N ASN A 118 -13.41 -3.47 5.29
CA ASN A 118 -12.92 -4.04 6.54
C ASN A 118 -11.39 -4.20 6.54
N LEU A 119 -10.82 -4.64 5.42
CA LEU A 119 -9.37 -4.74 5.24
C LEU A 119 -8.71 -3.35 5.26
N ALA A 120 -9.28 -2.36 4.59
CA ALA A 120 -8.78 -0.99 4.58
C ALA A 120 -8.80 -0.36 5.99
N ILE A 121 -9.86 -0.58 6.78
CA ILE A 121 -9.88 -0.17 8.20
C ILE A 121 -8.73 -0.80 8.97
N GLY A 122 -8.54 -2.11 8.84
CA GLY A 122 -7.44 -2.82 9.54
C GLY A 122 -6.08 -2.24 9.17
N ARG A 123 -5.84 -2.00 7.87
CA ARG A 123 -4.62 -1.35 7.37
C ARG A 123 -4.42 0.04 7.97
N VAL A 124 -5.44 0.91 7.94
CA VAL A 124 -5.37 2.26 8.53
C VAL A 124 -5.07 2.21 10.03
N ARG A 125 -5.66 1.27 10.77
CA ARG A 125 -5.39 1.08 12.21
C ARG A 125 -3.96 0.64 12.48
N GLU A 126 -3.42 -0.27 11.69
CA GLU A 126 -2.01 -0.64 11.79
C GLU A 126 -1.08 0.53 11.45
N PHE A 127 -1.40 1.34 10.44
CA PHE A 127 -0.67 2.59 10.17
C PHE A 127 -0.72 3.56 11.35
N MET A 128 -1.91 3.78 11.94
CA MET A 128 -2.05 4.61 13.14
C MET A 128 -1.17 4.08 14.27
N LYS A 129 -1.19 2.77 14.55
CA LYS A 129 -0.36 2.15 15.59
C LYS A 129 1.13 2.40 15.33
N LEU A 130 1.58 2.27 14.09
CA LEU A 130 2.98 2.44 13.70
C LEU A 130 3.46 3.89 13.84
N LEU A 131 2.62 4.85 13.50
CA LEU A 131 2.95 6.27 13.60
C LEU A 131 2.76 6.84 15.01
N GLY A 132 2.19 6.07 15.95
CA GLY A 132 1.95 6.52 17.32
C GLY A 132 0.58 7.20 17.52
N GLY A 133 -0.39 6.92 16.65
CA GLY A 133 -1.80 7.26 16.82
C GLY A 133 -2.41 8.07 15.67
N ARG A 134 -3.69 8.40 15.82
CA ARG A 134 -4.49 9.14 14.82
C ARG A 134 -3.89 10.51 14.47
N GLU A 135 -3.41 11.26 15.47
CA GLU A 135 -2.85 12.60 15.25
C GLU A 135 -1.54 12.56 14.47
N ALA A 136 -0.70 11.55 14.71
CA ALA A 136 0.52 11.35 13.94
C ALA A 136 0.21 10.95 12.49
N LEU A 137 -0.80 10.09 12.28
CA LEU A 137 -1.28 9.77 10.93
C LEU A 137 -1.89 11.00 10.23
N GLN A 138 -2.63 11.85 10.95
CA GLN A 138 -3.16 13.11 10.41
C GLN A 138 -2.02 14.02 9.95
N ARG A 139 -1.02 14.25 10.81
CA ARG A 139 0.17 15.05 10.48
C ARG A 139 0.93 14.49 9.29
N TYR A 140 1.10 13.17 9.22
CA TYR A 140 1.74 12.52 8.08
C TYR A 140 1.06 12.91 6.76
N TYR A 141 -0.28 12.84 6.66
CA TYR A 141 -0.97 13.23 5.43
C TYR A 141 -0.90 14.74 5.17
N GLU A 142 -0.97 15.57 6.21
CA GLU A 142 -0.80 17.02 6.09
C GLU A 142 0.58 17.39 5.55
N ASP A 143 1.64 16.74 6.01
CA ASP A 143 3.01 16.94 5.55
C ASP A 143 3.17 16.51 4.08
N GLN A 144 2.61 15.36 3.70
CA GLN A 144 2.59 14.91 2.30
C GLN A 144 1.84 15.90 1.39
N ALA A 145 0.74 16.48 1.88
CA ALA A 145 -0.04 17.47 1.14
C ALA A 145 0.67 18.83 1.03
N ALA A 146 1.48 19.20 2.03
CA ALA A 146 2.26 20.43 2.03
C ALA A 146 3.48 20.35 1.08
N ASP A 147 4.06 19.17 0.89
CA ASP A 147 5.15 18.95 -0.05
C ASP A 147 4.65 18.82 -1.49
N SER A 148 4.61 19.96 -2.19
CA SER A 148 4.19 20.01 -3.60
C SER A 148 5.05 19.22 -4.59
N SER A 149 6.22 18.70 -4.17
CA SER A 149 7.06 17.83 -5.00
C SER A 149 6.61 16.37 -4.99
N LEU A 150 5.72 16.00 -4.06
CA LEU A 150 5.21 14.64 -3.91
C LEU A 150 3.78 14.55 -4.44
N GLU A 151 3.48 13.48 -5.17
CA GLU A 151 2.10 13.09 -5.47
C GLU A 151 1.66 11.99 -4.48
N THR A 152 0.53 12.22 -3.82
CA THR A 152 -0.07 11.28 -2.87
C THR A 152 -1.32 10.68 -3.47
N TYR A 153 -1.34 9.36 -3.64
CA TYR A 153 -2.47 8.63 -4.17
C TYR A 153 -3.13 7.85 -3.05
N ILE A 154 -4.45 8.01 -2.90
CA ILE A 154 -5.25 7.36 -1.86
C ILE A 154 -6.38 6.59 -2.55
N THR A 155 -6.45 5.28 -2.38
CA THR A 155 -7.52 4.49 -2.99
C THR A 155 -8.88 4.86 -2.38
N THR A 156 -9.98 4.67 -3.12
CA THR A 156 -11.32 4.93 -2.59
C THR A 156 -11.64 4.14 -1.31
N ASP A 157 -11.08 2.94 -1.15
CA ASP A 157 -11.26 2.13 0.06
C ASP A 157 -10.48 2.71 1.24
N ASP A 158 -9.25 3.16 1.02
CA ASP A 158 -8.44 3.83 2.05
C ASP A 158 -9.00 5.19 2.42
N ALA A 159 -9.46 5.97 1.45
CA ALA A 159 -10.11 7.26 1.69
C ALA A 159 -11.32 7.10 2.62
N TRP A 160 -12.15 6.09 2.34
CA TRP A 160 -13.29 5.74 3.19
C TRP A 160 -12.84 5.29 4.59
N ALA A 161 -11.81 4.45 4.69
CA ALA A 161 -11.30 3.96 5.97
C ALA A 161 -10.68 5.08 6.83
N LEU A 162 -9.91 5.99 6.23
CA LEU A 162 -9.33 7.16 6.90
C LEU A 162 -10.42 8.05 7.49
N GLN A 163 -11.44 8.38 6.70
CA GLN A 163 -12.58 9.17 7.16
C GLN A 163 -13.32 8.46 8.31
N ARG A 164 -13.52 7.14 8.20
CA ARG A 164 -14.15 6.33 9.25
C ARG A 164 -13.39 6.37 10.57
N GLU A 165 -12.06 6.37 10.52
CA GLU A 165 -11.18 6.44 11.69
C GLU A 165 -10.88 7.90 12.13
N GLY A 166 -11.55 8.89 11.55
CA GLY A 166 -11.45 10.30 11.95
C GLY A 166 -10.18 11.00 11.47
N VAL A 167 -9.55 10.49 10.42
CA VAL A 167 -8.44 11.14 9.69
C VAL A 167 -9.02 11.86 8.48
N LYS A 168 -8.73 13.16 8.39
CA LYS A 168 -9.16 14.00 7.27
C LYS A 168 -8.14 13.90 6.15
N ILE A 169 -8.62 13.64 4.95
CA ILE A 169 -7.81 13.72 3.73
C ILE A 169 -7.61 15.21 3.42
N PRO A 170 -6.36 15.70 3.33
CA PRO A 170 -6.11 17.09 2.99
C PRO A 170 -6.63 17.42 1.59
N ASN A 171 -7.23 18.60 1.45
CA ASN A 171 -7.61 19.13 0.15
C ASN A 171 -6.40 19.86 -0.45
N SER A 172 -5.61 19.16 -1.25
CA SER A 172 -4.43 19.72 -1.93
C SER A 172 -4.35 19.22 -3.37
N LYS A 173 -3.75 20.05 -4.23
CA LYS A 173 -3.60 19.78 -5.68
C LYS A 173 -2.74 18.54 -6.01
N ASN A 174 -1.99 18.05 -5.04
CA ASN A 174 -1.08 16.90 -5.17
C ASN A 174 -1.58 15.65 -4.42
N VAL A 175 -2.79 15.69 -3.85
CA VAL A 175 -3.45 14.54 -3.21
C VAL A 175 -4.59 14.10 -4.12
N PHE A 176 -4.55 12.84 -4.56
CA PHE A 176 -5.48 12.27 -5.53
C PHE A 176 -6.20 11.07 -4.94
N ILE A 177 -7.53 11.04 -5.08
CA ILE A 177 -8.30 9.84 -4.79
C ILE A 177 -8.39 8.99 -6.05
N VAL A 178 -7.91 7.74 -5.98
CA VAL A 178 -7.88 6.82 -7.13
C VAL A 178 -8.99 5.79 -7.03
N GLY A 179 -9.75 5.69 -8.12
CA GLY A 179 -10.86 4.75 -8.29
C GLY A 179 -10.44 3.40 -8.88
N ALA A 180 -11.42 2.63 -9.35
CA ALA A 180 -11.23 1.26 -9.83
C ALA A 180 -10.25 1.14 -11.02
N GLU A 181 -10.09 2.19 -11.83
CA GLU A 181 -9.19 2.18 -12.99
C GLU A 181 -7.76 2.61 -12.63
N GLY A 182 -7.46 2.90 -11.35
CA GLY A 182 -6.14 3.39 -10.93
C GLY A 182 -5.82 4.81 -11.42
N VAL A 183 -6.82 5.50 -11.99
CA VAL A 183 -6.74 6.90 -12.43
C VAL A 183 -7.35 7.81 -11.35
N PRO A 184 -6.78 9.00 -11.08
CA PRO A 184 -7.43 10.00 -10.24
C PRO A 184 -8.86 10.30 -10.70
N LEU A 185 -9.82 10.29 -9.77
CA LEU A 185 -11.24 10.50 -10.09
C LEU A 185 -11.48 11.83 -10.81
N GLU A 186 -10.70 12.86 -10.50
CA GLU A 186 -10.78 14.19 -11.12
C GLU A 186 -10.41 14.18 -12.60
N ARG A 187 -9.63 13.19 -13.06
CA ARG A 187 -9.19 13.04 -14.46
C ARG A 187 -10.09 12.10 -15.27
N GLN A 188 -11.01 11.36 -14.63
CA GLN A 188 -11.97 10.49 -15.31
C GLN A 188 -13.21 11.24 -15.84
N LEU A 189 -13.44 12.47 -15.36
CA LEU A 189 -14.61 13.28 -15.72
C LEU A 189 -14.32 14.29 -16.85
N GLN A 190 -13.14 14.24 -17.45
CA GLN A 190 -12.73 15.05 -18.60
C GLN A 190 -12.79 14.22 -19.89
#